data_AF-A0ABD6EAP3-F1
#
_entry.id   AF-A0ABD6EAP3-F1
#
_cell.length_a   1.000
_cell.length_b   1.000
_cell.length_c   1.000
_cell.angle_alpha   90.00
_cell.angle_beta   90.00
_cell.angle_gamma   90.00
#
_symmetry.space_group_name_H-M   'P 1'
#
loop_
_entity.id
_entity.type
_entity.pdbx_description
1 polymer ?
#
loop_
_entity_poly.entity_id
_entity_poly.type
_entity_poly.pdbx_seq_one_letter_code
_entity_poly.pdbx_strand_id
1 'polypeptide(L)'
;MFHNLVFLAGCGEPNFDALHVNPFESKNQRREREVRQLLDKIQPELISLDTSEITRVNINALEEEHEKMKKLLYLNPRSISYQPKFKRRGRSGAMKREQRKQGMKAAMRFEMNEERKTAEDTLLKLQNVAREEGTKSVLDRFRRKDA
;
A
#
# COMPACT_ATOMS: atom_id res chain seq x y z
N MET A 1 -7.59 27.16 57.97
CA MET A 1 -7.37 25.70 57.90
C MET A 1 -6.18 25.40 56.99
N PHE A 2 -4.96 25.64 57.45
CA PHE A 2 -3.75 25.12 56.79
C PHE A 2 -2.96 24.42 57.88
N HIS A 3 -3.24 23.13 58.06
CA HIS A 3 -2.49 22.28 58.95
C HIS A 3 -1.62 21.37 58.08
N ASN A 4 -0.31 21.66 58.16
CA ASN A 4 0.83 20.82 57.79
C ASN A 4 1.14 20.72 56.28
N LEU A 5 1.82 21.74 55.76
CA LEU A 5 2.72 21.58 54.61
C LEU A 5 3.92 20.73 55.07
N VAL A 6 4.03 19.50 54.56
CA VAL A 6 5.11 18.57 54.91
C VAL A 6 6.18 18.61 53.82
N PHE A 7 7.43 18.82 54.22
CA PHE A 7 8.57 18.83 53.31
C PHE A 7 9.12 17.41 53.15
N LEU A 8 9.06 16.87 51.93
CA LEU A 8 9.59 15.55 51.60
C LEU A 8 10.88 15.74 50.80
N ALA A 9 12.02 15.47 51.42
CA ALA A 9 13.32 15.52 50.76
C ALA A 9 13.40 14.45 49.65
N GLY A 10 13.85 14.84 48.47
CA GLY A 10 13.95 13.94 47.30
C GLY A 10 12.67 13.82 46.46
N CYS A 11 11.60 14.54 46.82
CA CYS A 11 10.40 14.65 45.99
C CYS A 11 10.47 15.93 45.14
N GLY A 12 10.65 15.79 43.83
CA GLY A 12 10.70 16.90 42.88
C GLY A 12 11.78 16.70 41.83
N GLU A 13 11.51 17.13 40.61
CA GLU A 13 12.48 17.09 39.53
C GLU A 13 13.38 18.34 39.63
N PRO A 14 14.70 18.19 39.85
CA PRO A 14 15.59 19.33 40.08
C PRO A 14 15.79 20.18 38.81
N ASN A 15 15.76 19.53 37.64
CA ASN A 15 15.91 20.18 36.34
C ASN A 15 14.52 20.31 35.71
N PHE A 16 13.89 21.46 35.87
CA PHE A 16 12.58 21.71 35.28
C PHE A 16 12.69 22.01 33.78
N ASP A 17 11.71 21.56 33.00
CA ASP A 17 11.60 21.92 31.59
C ASP A 17 10.89 23.27 31.44
N ALA A 18 11.69 24.32 31.17
CA ALA A 18 11.21 25.69 31.04
C ALA A 18 10.25 25.91 29.86
N LEU A 19 10.24 25.03 28.84
CA LEU A 19 9.34 25.17 27.68
C LEU A 19 7.92 24.70 28.01
N HIS A 20 7.81 23.65 28.82
CA HIS A 20 6.52 23.10 29.23
C HIS A 20 5.95 23.85 30.43
N VAL A 21 6.72 23.93 31.53
CA VAL A 21 6.29 24.55 32.78
C VAL A 21 7.47 25.27 33.42
N ASN A 22 7.49 26.60 33.29
CA ASN A 22 8.48 27.44 33.98
C ASN A 22 7.89 27.98 35.31
N PRO A 23 8.42 27.57 36.47
CA PRO A 23 7.98 28.09 37.77
C PRO A 23 8.25 29.59 37.96
N PHE A 24 9.25 30.14 37.27
CA PHE A 24 9.70 31.53 37.38
C PHE A 24 9.27 32.38 36.17
N GLU A 25 8.07 32.14 35.66
CA GLU A 25 7.61 32.79 34.43
C GLU A 25 7.38 34.31 34.56
N SER A 26 7.72 35.05 33.50
CA SER A 26 7.34 36.46 33.37
C SER A 26 5.91 36.62 32.83
N LYS A 27 5.32 37.81 32.99
CA LYS A 27 3.96 38.10 32.48
C LYS A 27 3.82 37.88 30.97
N ASN A 28 4.87 38.16 30.20
CA ASN A 28 4.84 37.97 28.75
C ASN A 28 4.90 36.49 28.39
N GLN A 29 5.82 35.74 29.01
CA GLN A 29 5.93 34.29 28.83
C GLN A 29 4.64 33.56 29.21
N ARG A 30 3.96 34.01 30.26
CA ARG A 30 2.66 33.45 30.66
C ARG A 30 1.59 33.63 29.57
N ARG A 31 1.46 34.83 29.01
CA ARG A 31 0.49 35.12 27.93
C ARG A 31 0.78 34.25 26.69
N GLU A 32 2.04 34.17 26.30
CA GLU A 32 2.46 33.34 25.16
C GLU A 32 2.16 31.86 25.41
N ARG A 33 2.42 31.36 26.62
CA ARG A 33 2.12 29.98 26.99
C ARG A 33 0.62 29.70 26.99
N GLU A 34 -0.20 30.58 27.55
CA GLU A 34 -1.66 30.44 27.54
C GLU A 34 -2.19 30.38 26.09
N VAL A 35 -1.71 31.25 25.21
CA VAL A 35 -2.08 31.21 23.78
C VAL A 35 -1.66 29.90 23.14
N ARG A 36 -0.43 29.44 23.40
CA ARG A 36 0.06 28.17 22.85
C ARG A 36 -0.72 26.96 23.35
N GLN A 37 -1.05 26.93 24.64
CA GLN A 37 -1.88 25.87 25.23
C GLN A 37 -3.28 25.82 24.62
N LEU A 38 -3.85 26.97 24.26
CA LEU A 38 -5.15 27.03 23.58
C LEU A 38 -5.08 26.50 22.14
N LEU A 39 -3.99 26.79 21.42
CA LEU A 39 -3.77 26.30 20.05
C LEU A 39 -3.46 24.80 20.03
N ASP A 40 -2.64 24.33 20.96
CA ASP A 40 -2.20 22.93 21.07
C ASP A 40 -3.27 22.05 21.79
N LYS A 41 -4.41 22.63 22.18
CA LYS A 41 -5.47 21.92 22.91
C LYS A 41 -6.01 20.76 22.08
N ILE A 42 -5.86 19.55 22.61
CA ILE A 42 -6.39 18.34 21.99
C ILE A 42 -7.93 18.31 22.01
N GLN A 43 -8.52 17.75 20.96
CA GLN A 43 -9.96 17.49 20.88
C GLN A 43 -10.35 16.34 21.82
N PRO A 44 -11.59 16.34 22.36
CA PRO A 44 -12.03 15.30 23.31
C PRO A 44 -12.05 13.90 22.68
N GLU A 45 -12.27 13.80 21.36
CA GLU A 45 -12.29 12.54 20.62
C GLU A 45 -10.91 11.86 20.55
N LEU A 46 -9.83 12.61 20.78
CA LEU A 46 -8.45 12.09 20.76
C LEU A 46 -8.02 11.53 22.12
N ILE A 47 -8.89 11.57 23.14
CA ILE A 47 -8.59 11.01 24.47
C ILE A 47 -8.86 9.51 24.43
N SER A 48 -7.81 8.74 24.15
CA SER A 48 -7.83 7.27 24.13
C SER A 48 -7.06 6.68 25.30
N LEU A 49 -7.24 5.37 25.55
CA LEU A 49 -6.48 4.63 26.57
C LEU A 49 -5.00 4.50 26.16
N ASP A 50 -4.74 4.25 24.88
CA ASP A 50 -3.40 4.15 24.31
C ASP A 50 -3.17 5.34 23.36
N THR A 51 -2.25 6.22 23.74
CA THR A 51 -1.92 7.44 23.00
C THR A 51 -1.25 7.16 21.65
N SER A 52 -0.74 5.94 21.43
CA SER A 52 -0.12 5.55 20.17
C SER A 52 -1.14 5.23 19.06
N GLU A 53 -2.43 5.11 19.40
CA GLU A 53 -3.49 4.73 18.46
C GLU A 53 -3.66 5.73 17.30
N ILE A 54 -3.40 7.02 17.53
CA ILE A 54 -3.48 8.07 16.50
C ILE A 54 -2.52 7.78 15.33
N THR A 55 -1.40 7.11 15.61
CA THR A 55 -0.40 6.75 14.58
C THR A 55 -0.73 5.47 13.82
N ARG A 56 -1.73 4.71 14.28
CA ARG A 56 -2.07 3.41 13.70
C ARG A 56 -2.99 3.58 12.49
N VAL A 57 -2.81 2.69 11.52
CA VAL A 57 -3.68 2.61 10.35
C VAL A 57 -4.87 1.71 10.66
N ASN A 58 -6.07 2.12 10.28
CA ASN A 58 -7.26 1.29 10.38
C ASN A 58 -7.18 0.15 9.35
N ILE A 59 -6.78 -1.04 9.82
CA ILE A 59 -6.62 -2.24 9.00
C ILE A 59 -7.92 -2.71 8.36
N ASN A 60 -9.06 -2.58 9.06
CA ASN A 60 -10.35 -3.07 8.58
C ASN A 60 -10.81 -2.25 7.37
N ALA A 61 -10.75 -0.92 7.47
CA ALA A 61 -11.08 -0.04 6.35
C ALA A 61 -10.15 -0.26 5.15
N LEU A 62 -8.86 -0.48 5.41
CA LEU A 62 -7.87 -0.76 4.36
C LEU A 62 -8.17 -2.09 3.63
N GLU A 63 -8.56 -3.13 4.38
CA GLU A 63 -8.94 -4.43 3.82
C GLU A 63 -10.21 -4.32 2.96
N GLU A 64 -11.23 -3.60 3.42
CA GLU A 64 -12.46 -3.35 2.66
C GLU A 64 -12.17 -2.61 1.35
N GLU A 65 -11.37 -1.55 1.39
CA GLU A 65 -10.93 -0.82 0.19
C GLU A 65 -10.16 -1.75 -0.76
N HIS A 66 -9.25 -2.57 -0.22
CA HIS A 66 -8.50 -3.52 -1.01
C HIS A 66 -9.40 -4.59 -1.66
N GLU A 67 -10.46 -5.03 -0.98
CA GLU A 67 -11.47 -5.93 -1.55
C GLU A 67 -12.31 -5.27 -2.63
N LYS A 68 -12.70 -4.00 -2.46
CA LYS A 68 -13.39 -3.22 -3.50
C LYS A 68 -12.51 -3.09 -4.74
N MET A 69 -11.23 -2.77 -4.55
CA MET A 69 -10.23 -2.69 -5.64
C MET A 69 -10.04 -4.02 -6.35
N LYS A 70 -10.03 -5.15 -5.62
CA LYS A 70 -10.03 -6.49 -6.25
C LYS A 70 -11.32 -6.78 -7.00
N LYS A 71 -12.48 -6.39 -6.46
CA LYS A 71 -13.78 -6.63 -7.11
C LYS A 71 -13.96 -5.82 -8.39
N LEU A 72 -13.33 -4.65 -8.51
CA LEU A 72 -13.23 -3.89 -9.76
C LEU A 72 -12.55 -4.78 -10.83
N LEU A 73 -13.32 -5.09 -11.87
CA LEU A 73 -13.11 -6.19 -12.82
C LEU A 73 -11.74 -6.18 -13.54
N TYR A 74 -11.03 -5.05 -13.57
CA TYR A 74 -9.83 -4.86 -14.39
C TYR A 74 -8.50 -5.16 -13.70
N LEU A 75 -8.49 -5.65 -12.45
CA LEU A 75 -7.25 -6.14 -11.83
C LEU A 75 -7.48 -7.33 -10.88
N ASN A 76 -8.11 -8.41 -11.38
CA ASN A 76 -8.14 -9.67 -10.63
C ASN A 76 -7.02 -10.63 -11.04
N PRO A 77 -6.09 -10.98 -10.14
CA PRO A 77 -5.10 -12.00 -10.41
C PRO A 77 -5.79 -13.36 -10.58
N ARG A 78 -5.48 -14.05 -11.68
CA ARG A 78 -6.05 -15.35 -12.05
C ARG A 78 -5.92 -16.34 -10.89
N SER A 79 -7.04 -16.84 -10.38
CA SER A 79 -7.06 -17.81 -9.28
C SER A 79 -6.57 -19.17 -9.79
N ILE A 80 -5.39 -19.59 -9.34
CA ILE A 80 -4.86 -20.93 -9.65
C ILE A 80 -5.51 -21.94 -8.69
N SER A 81 -6.40 -22.77 -9.22
CA SER A 81 -6.95 -23.92 -8.49
C SER A 81 -5.89 -25.03 -8.39
N TYR A 82 -5.01 -24.94 -7.38
CA TYR A 82 -4.04 -25.99 -7.09
C TYR A 82 -4.54 -26.89 -5.96
N GLN A 83 -4.90 -28.13 -6.28
CA GLN A 83 -5.09 -29.17 -5.29
C GLN A 83 -3.76 -29.90 -5.02
N PRO A 84 -3.13 -29.72 -3.84
CA PRO A 84 -1.84 -30.33 -3.57
C PRO A 84 -1.94 -31.85 -3.39
N LYS A 85 -1.21 -32.61 -4.20
CA LYS A 85 -1.02 -34.06 -3.96
C LYS A 85 -0.08 -34.29 -2.78
N PHE A 86 -0.57 -35.02 -1.77
CA PHE A 86 0.24 -35.44 -0.63
C PHE A 86 1.18 -36.58 -1.01
N LYS A 87 2.45 -36.44 -0.67
CA LYS A 87 3.48 -37.48 -0.83
C LYS A 87 3.90 -37.97 0.55
N ARG A 88 4.08 -39.29 0.71
CA ARG A 88 4.55 -39.92 1.95
C ARG A 88 6.04 -39.58 2.23
N ARG A 89 6.50 -39.87 3.46
CA ARG A 89 7.92 -39.84 3.88
C ARG A 89 8.56 -38.45 3.81
N GLY A 90 7.96 -37.46 4.48
CA GLY A 90 8.51 -36.10 4.61
C GLY A 90 8.55 -35.26 3.33
N ARG A 91 8.09 -35.81 2.19
CA ARG A 91 8.05 -35.11 0.89
C ARG A 91 6.87 -34.12 0.77
N SER A 92 6.02 -34.00 1.80
CA SER A 92 4.82 -33.15 1.86
C SER A 92 4.84 -32.06 2.94
N GLY A 93 6.01 -31.77 3.53
CA GLY A 93 6.17 -30.68 4.50
C GLY A 93 5.75 -29.31 3.95
N ALA A 94 5.51 -28.36 4.87
CA ALA A 94 4.96 -27.02 4.56
C ALA A 94 5.76 -26.28 3.48
N MET A 95 7.08 -26.18 3.65
CA MET A 95 7.98 -25.53 2.68
C MET A 95 7.91 -26.17 1.28
N LYS A 96 7.92 -27.50 1.18
CA LYS A 96 7.83 -28.22 -0.11
C LYS A 96 6.47 -28.07 -0.79
N ARG A 97 5.40 -27.76 -0.04
CA ARG A 97 4.07 -27.51 -0.57
C ARG A 97 4.00 -26.11 -1.18
N GLU A 98 4.57 -25.14 -0.48
CA GLU A 98 4.64 -23.76 -0.95
C GLU A 98 5.53 -23.60 -2.18
N GLN A 99 6.71 -24.25 -2.20
CA GLN A 99 7.62 -24.23 -3.35
C GLN A 99 6.94 -24.77 -4.63
N ARG A 100 6.12 -25.83 -4.50
CA ARG A 100 5.31 -26.35 -5.62
C ARG A 100 4.24 -25.37 -6.09
N LYS A 101 3.55 -24.70 -5.15
CA LYS A 101 2.57 -23.65 -5.45
C LYS A 101 3.21 -22.47 -6.19
N GLN A 102 4.39 -22.04 -5.74
CA GLN A 102 5.17 -20.99 -6.38
C GLN A 102 5.65 -21.43 -7.77
N GLY A 103 6.09 -22.69 -7.95
CA GLY A 103 6.48 -23.23 -9.25
C GLY A 103 5.37 -23.18 -10.29
N MET A 104 4.13 -23.56 -9.96
CA MET A 104 3.02 -23.45 -10.93
C MET A 104 2.57 -22.01 -11.15
N LYS A 105 2.65 -21.15 -10.13
CA LYS A 105 2.43 -19.71 -10.30
C LYS A 105 3.42 -19.14 -11.31
N ALA A 106 4.68 -19.56 -11.25
CA ALA A 106 5.70 -19.15 -12.21
C ALA A 106 5.42 -19.72 -13.61
N ALA A 107 5.09 -21.00 -13.73
CA ALA A 107 4.74 -21.62 -15.02
C ALA A 107 3.57 -20.90 -15.70
N MET A 108 2.49 -20.62 -14.97
CA MET A 108 1.34 -19.87 -15.49
C MET A 108 1.70 -18.45 -15.92
N ARG A 109 2.63 -17.79 -15.21
CA ARG A 109 3.16 -16.47 -15.62
C ARG A 109 3.95 -16.56 -16.92
N PHE A 110 4.74 -17.62 -17.10
CA PHE A 110 5.48 -17.83 -18.34
C PHE A 110 4.55 -18.09 -19.52
N GLU A 111 3.58 -18.99 -19.38
CA GLU A 111 2.56 -19.27 -20.41
C GLU A 111 1.81 -18.00 -20.82
N MET A 112 1.39 -17.18 -19.84
CA MET A 112 0.73 -15.90 -20.12
C MET A 112 1.63 -14.92 -20.89
N ASN A 113 2.91 -14.84 -20.54
CA ASN A 113 3.84 -13.97 -21.25
C ASN A 113 4.05 -14.41 -22.70
N GLU A 114 3.98 -15.71 -22.98
CA GLU A 114 4.05 -16.27 -24.34
C GLU A 114 2.76 -16.01 -25.11
N GLU A 115 1.60 -16.23 -24.49
CA GLU A 115 0.29 -15.88 -25.07
C GLU A 115 0.21 -14.38 -25.40
N ARG A 116 0.71 -13.51 -24.51
CA ARG A 116 0.76 -12.06 -24.76
C ARG A 116 1.64 -11.72 -25.96
N LYS A 117 2.84 -12.32 -26.06
CA LYS A 117 3.75 -12.09 -27.19
C LYS A 117 3.14 -12.54 -28.52
N THR A 118 2.53 -13.73 -28.54
CA THR A 118 1.89 -14.23 -29.77
C THR A 118 0.68 -13.39 -30.16
N ALA A 119 -0.14 -12.95 -29.20
CA ALA A 119 -1.22 -12.01 -29.46
C ALA A 119 -0.70 -10.68 -30.02
N GLU A 120 0.36 -10.12 -29.43
CA GLU A 120 1.02 -8.91 -29.94
C GLU A 120 1.53 -9.09 -31.38
N ASP A 121 2.22 -10.19 -31.67
CA ASP A 121 2.72 -10.50 -33.00
C ASP A 121 1.59 -10.67 -34.03
N THR A 122 0.47 -11.30 -33.66
CA THR A 122 -0.69 -11.44 -34.54
C THR A 122 -1.38 -10.10 -34.80
N LEU A 123 -1.54 -9.25 -33.79
CA LEU A 123 -2.10 -7.92 -33.94
C LEU A 123 -1.21 -7.03 -34.83
N LEU A 124 0.10 -7.07 -34.63
CA LEU A 124 1.07 -6.35 -35.47
C LEU A 124 1.02 -6.81 -36.93
N LYS A 125 0.89 -8.12 -37.18
CA LYS A 125 0.70 -8.67 -38.53
C LYS A 125 -0.59 -8.18 -39.17
N LEU A 126 -1.71 -8.21 -38.45
CA LEU A 126 -2.99 -7.68 -38.94
C LEU A 126 -2.91 -6.19 -39.27
N GLN A 127 -2.21 -5.40 -38.44
CA GLN A 127 -2.01 -3.97 -38.67
C GLN A 127 -1.14 -3.71 -39.91
N ASN A 128 -0.09 -4.50 -40.13
CA ASN A 128 0.77 -4.36 -41.30
C ASN A 128 0.03 -4.73 -42.60
N VAL A 129 -0.74 -5.83 -42.60
CA VAL A 129 -1.59 -6.20 -43.74
C VAL A 129 -2.64 -5.12 -44.03
N ALA A 130 -3.31 -4.59 -42.99
CA ALA A 130 -4.25 -3.48 -43.15
C ALA A 130 -3.59 -2.19 -43.68
N ARG A 131 -2.31 -1.96 -43.34
CA ARG A 131 -1.52 -0.83 -43.86
C ARG A 131 -1.12 -1.04 -45.32
N GLU A 132 -0.82 -2.26 -45.73
CA GLU A 132 -0.50 -2.64 -47.12
C GLU A 132 -1.74 -2.57 -48.04
N GLU A 133 -2.92 -3.02 -47.56
CA GLU A 133 -4.17 -2.90 -48.31
C GLU A 133 -4.75 -1.47 -48.33
N GLY A 134 -4.50 -0.70 -47.27
CA GLY A 134 -5.06 0.65 -47.08
C GLY A 134 -4.43 1.75 -47.93
N THR A 135 -3.29 1.50 -48.58
CA THR A 135 -2.62 2.51 -49.42
C THR A 135 -2.39 1.99 -50.82
N LYS A 136 -3.34 2.23 -51.74
CA LYS A 136 -3.07 2.14 -53.18
C LYS A 136 -1.94 3.10 -53.50
N SER A 137 -0.75 2.56 -53.76
CA SER A 137 0.41 3.36 -54.09
C SER A 137 0.15 4.10 -55.40
N VAL A 138 0.58 5.37 -55.51
CA VAL A 138 0.52 6.11 -56.78
C VAL A 138 1.23 5.33 -57.89
N LEU A 139 2.22 4.51 -57.52
CA LEU A 139 3.00 3.66 -58.42
C LEU A 139 2.23 2.39 -58.88
N ASP A 140 1.19 1.96 -58.17
CA ASP A 140 0.37 0.81 -58.61
C ASP A 140 -0.41 1.09 -59.89
N ARG A 141 -0.57 2.37 -60.27
CA ARG A 141 -1.21 2.80 -61.53
C ARG A 141 -0.37 2.49 -62.77
N PHE A 142 0.93 2.26 -62.60
CA PHE A 142 1.86 1.96 -63.69
C PHE A 142 2.14 0.45 -63.83
N ARG A 143 1.55 -0.39 -62.97
CA ARG A 143 1.58 -1.85 -63.17
C ARG A 143 0.75 -2.17 -64.41
N ARG A 144 1.44 -2.55 -65.49
CA ARG A 144 0.82 -3.00 -66.73
C ARG A 144 -0.03 -4.23 -66.44
N LYS A 145 -1.27 -4.20 -66.88
CA LYS A 145 -2.25 -5.26 -66.66
C LYS A 145 -2.18 -6.23 -67.85
N ASP A 146 -1.10 -7.00 -67.98
CA ASP A 146 -1.01 -8.06 -69.00
C ASP A 146 -0.08 -9.22 -68.57
N ALA A 147 -0.56 -10.45 -68.87
CA ALA A 147 -0.10 -11.81 -68.53
C ALA A 147 -0.56 -12.37 -67.16
#